data_AF-A0A1E5L1L3-F1
#
_entry.id   AF-A0A1E5L1L3-F1
#
_cell.length_a   1.000
_cell.length_b   1.000
_cell.length_c   1.000
_cell.angle_alpha   90.00
_cell.angle_beta   90.00
_cell.angle_gamma   90.00
#
_symmetry.space_group_name_H-M   'P 1'
#
loop_
_entity.id
_entity.type
_entity.pdbx_description
1 polymer ?
#
loop_
_entity_poly.entity_id
_entity_poly.type
_entity_poly.pdbx_seq_one_letter_code
_entity_poly.pdbx_strand_id
1 'polypeptide(L)'
;MVKLSWHQKLLLKKELKNKCQSFHQLGYTSVNETELIDYLICYRWKKQKMDSIKACREDILHIEANEFFDYQQLVAQTSSRTIKDWHDIEDLF
;
A
#
# COMPACT_ATOMS: atom_id res chain seq x y z
N MET A 1 -9.63 -8.68 -6.96
CA MET A 1 -8.64 -8.46 -5.89
C MET A 1 -7.41 -9.26 -6.28
N VAL A 2 -6.26 -8.61 -6.55
CA VAL A 2 -5.03 -9.32 -6.93
C VAL A 2 -4.59 -10.11 -5.70
N LYS A 3 -4.81 -11.43 -5.70
CA LYS A 3 -4.36 -12.30 -4.61
C LYS A 3 -2.97 -12.80 -4.94
N LEU A 4 -1.95 -12.13 -4.40
CA LEU A 4 -0.59 -12.67 -4.42
C LEU A 4 -0.53 -13.88 -3.50
N SER A 5 -0.02 -14.98 -4.02
CA SER A 5 0.34 -16.15 -3.23
C SER A 5 1.42 -15.79 -2.20
N TRP A 6 1.44 -16.48 -1.06
CA TRP A 6 2.43 -16.27 0.00
C TRP A 6 3.87 -16.32 -0.54
N HIS A 7 4.15 -17.23 -1.49
CA HIS A 7 5.44 -17.32 -2.16
C HIS A 7 5.78 -16.06 -2.96
N GLN A 8 4.79 -15.45 -3.63
CA GLN A 8 5.01 -14.23 -4.40
C GLN A 8 5.30 -13.04 -3.49
N LYS A 9 4.61 -12.94 -2.34
CA LYS A 9 4.94 -11.94 -1.32
C LYS A 9 6.38 -12.12 -0.80
N LEU A 10 6.80 -13.36 -0.58
CA LEU A 10 8.17 -13.67 -0.16
C LEU A 10 9.21 -13.27 -1.23
N LEU A 11 8.90 -13.50 -2.50
CA LEU A 11 9.79 -13.15 -3.64
C LEU A 11 9.96 -11.65 -3.86
N LEU A 12 9.07 -10.82 -3.32
CA LEU A 12 9.10 -9.35 -3.42
C LEU A 12 9.64 -8.68 -2.15
N LYS A 13 9.84 -9.45 -1.09
CA LYS A 13 10.22 -8.94 0.24
C LYS A 13 11.54 -8.17 0.21
N LYS A 14 12.51 -8.63 -0.58
CA LYS A 14 13.82 -7.98 -0.68
C LYS A 14 13.69 -6.57 -1.28
N GLU A 15 12.91 -6.45 -2.35
CA GLU A 15 12.69 -5.22 -3.08
C GLU A 15 11.88 -4.22 -2.25
N LEU A 16 10.84 -4.71 -1.54
CA LEU A 16 10.08 -3.90 -0.58
C LEU A 16 10.98 -3.35 0.53
N LYS A 17 11.81 -4.20 1.14
CA LYS A 17 12.75 -3.77 2.18
C LYS A 17 13.73 -2.72 1.68
N ASN A 18 14.32 -2.94 0.51
CA ASN A 18 15.22 -1.96 -0.11
C ASN A 18 14.51 -0.62 -0.37
N LYS A 19 13.25 -0.68 -0.83
CA LYS A 19 12.48 0.53 -1.10
C LYS A 19 12.14 1.30 0.17
N CYS A 20 11.68 0.61 1.23
CA CYS A 20 11.48 1.20 2.55
C CYS A 20 12.77 1.85 3.07
N GLN A 21 13.92 1.18 2.95
CA GLN A 21 15.21 1.77 3.32
C GLN A 21 15.54 3.04 2.53
N SER A 22 15.26 3.06 1.22
CA SER A 22 15.45 4.27 0.41
C SER A 22 14.56 5.43 0.89
N PHE A 23 13.31 5.14 1.26
CA PHE A 23 12.40 6.14 1.81
C PHE A 23 12.86 6.63 3.19
N HIS A 24 13.39 5.74 4.03
CA HIS A 24 13.96 6.12 5.32
C HIS A 24 15.17 7.04 5.16
N GLN A 25 16.04 6.78 4.18
CA GLN A 25 17.18 7.64 3.85
C GLN A 25 16.75 9.03 3.37
N LEU A 26 15.57 9.15 2.75
CA LEU A 26 14.97 10.42 2.34
C LEU A 26 14.22 11.13 3.48
N GLY A 27 14.19 10.56 4.69
CA GLY A 27 13.53 11.13 5.87
C GLY A 27 12.15 10.57 6.19
N TYR A 28 11.61 9.67 5.37
CA TYR A 28 10.30 9.05 5.57
C TYR A 28 10.39 7.80 6.46
N THR A 29 10.82 7.97 7.71
CA THR A 29 11.13 6.86 8.64
C THR A 29 9.91 6.04 9.08
N SER A 30 8.70 6.57 8.95
CA SER A 30 7.46 5.88 9.31
C SER A 30 7.02 4.82 8.30
N VAL A 31 7.55 4.83 7.07
CA VAL A 31 7.12 3.91 6.01
C VAL A 31 7.55 2.49 6.33
N ASN A 32 6.62 1.53 6.32
CA ASN A 32 6.93 0.13 6.60
C ASN A 32 6.55 -0.80 5.43
N GLU A 33 7.14 -2.01 5.44
CA GLU A 33 6.97 -3.01 4.37
C GLU A 33 5.50 -3.44 4.21
N THR A 34 4.75 -3.51 5.32
CA THR A 34 3.35 -3.95 5.36
C THR A 34 2.44 -2.95 4.67
N GLU A 35 2.55 -1.67 5.02
CA GLU A 35 1.76 -0.61 4.38
C GLU A 35 2.11 -0.46 2.91
N LEU A 36 3.40 -0.60 2.57
CA LEU A 36 3.86 -0.49 1.18
C LEU A 36 3.32 -1.64 0.31
N ILE A 37 3.33 -2.88 0.81
CA ILE A 37 2.76 -4.01 0.07
C ILE A 37 1.23 -3.90 -0.04
N ASP A 38 0.55 -3.39 0.98
CA ASP A 38 -0.89 -3.17 0.93
C ASP A 38 -1.26 -2.07 -0.07
N TYR A 39 -0.51 -0.97 -0.13
CA TYR A 39 -0.64 0.04 -1.18
C TYR A 39 -0.54 -0.58 -2.58
N LEU A 40 0.47 -1.42 -2.81
CA LEU A 40 0.70 -2.05 -4.10
C LEU A 40 -0.45 -2.95 -4.51
N ILE A 41 -0.90 -3.84 -3.62
CA ILE A 41 -1.94 -4.84 -3.92
C ILE A 41 -3.33 -4.20 -4.04
N CYS A 42 -3.66 -3.30 -3.13
CA CYS A 42 -5.02 -2.77 -3.00
C CYS A 42 -5.29 -1.60 -3.96
N TYR A 43 -4.25 -0.86 -4.34
CA TYR A 43 -4.41 0.36 -5.12
C TYR A 43 -3.62 0.35 -6.43
N ARG A 44 -2.29 0.25 -6.40
CA ARG A 44 -1.45 0.44 -7.60
C ARG A 44 -1.64 -0.68 -8.63
N TRP A 45 -1.46 -1.93 -8.22
CA TRP A 45 -1.62 -3.12 -9.09
C TRP A 45 -3.09 -3.50 -9.33
N LYS A 46 -4.02 -2.83 -8.64
CA LYS A 46 -5.44 -2.91 -8.99
C LYS A 46 -5.75 -2.06 -10.23
N LYS A 47 -5.09 -0.91 -10.38
CA LYS A 47 -5.23 -0.01 -11.53
C LYS A 47 -4.38 -0.44 -12.73
N GLN A 48 -3.20 -1.01 -12.46
CA GLN A 48 -2.27 -1.50 -13.48
C GLN A 48 -2.18 -3.02 -13.36
N LYS A 49 -2.66 -3.74 -14.38
CA LYS A 49 -2.59 -5.20 -14.37
C LYS A 49 -1.12 -5.62 -14.53
N MET A 50 -0.56 -6.17 -13.45
CA MET A 50 0.80 -6.68 -13.47
C MET A 50 0.81 -8.10 -14.01
N ASP A 51 1.41 -8.29 -15.19
CA ASP A 51 1.41 -9.58 -15.87
C ASP A 51 2.48 -10.55 -15.36
N SER A 52 3.46 -10.08 -14.56
CA SER A 52 4.53 -10.93 -14.04
C SER A 52 5.16 -10.41 -12.73
N ILE A 53 5.79 -11.32 -11.97
CA ILE A 53 6.56 -10.97 -10.77
C ILE A 53 7.75 -10.06 -11.10
N LYS A 54 8.36 -10.21 -12.28
CA LYS A 54 9.42 -9.31 -12.73
C LYS A 54 8.90 -7.88 -12.87
N ALA A 55 7.72 -7.71 -13.47
CA ALA A 55 7.08 -6.40 -13.54
C ALA A 55 6.77 -5.84 -12.14
N CYS A 56 6.27 -6.66 -11.21
CA CYS A 56 6.04 -6.23 -9.83
C CYS A 56 7.32 -5.71 -9.16
N ARG A 57 8.45 -6.37 -9.38
CA ARG A 57 9.75 -5.94 -8.84
C ARG A 57 10.19 -4.60 -9.39
N GLU A 58 10.11 -4.44 -10.72
CA GLU A 58 10.48 -3.18 -11.36
C GLU A 58 9.58 -2.04 -10.88
N ASP A 59 8.28 -2.28 -10.76
CA ASP A 59 7.35 -1.25 -10.26
C ASP A 59 7.69 -0.82 -8.83
N ILE A 60 8.04 -1.75 -7.93
CA ILE A 60 8.47 -1.43 -6.56
C ILE A 60 9.65 -0.44 -6.54
N LEU A 61 10.62 -0.62 -7.44
CA LEU A 61 11.79 0.26 -7.51
C LEU A 61 11.42 1.68 -7.94
N HIS A 62 10.38 1.84 -8.74
CA HIS A 62 9.95 3.12 -9.31
C HIS A 62 8.86 3.83 -8.50
N ILE A 63 8.39 3.28 -7.37
CA ILE A 63 7.41 3.96 -6.51
C ILE A 63 8.00 5.28 -6.00
N GLU A 64 7.26 6.37 -6.13
CA GLU A 64 7.64 7.63 -5.49
C GLU A 64 6.94 7.80 -4.13
N ALA A 65 7.56 8.55 -3.23
CA ALA A 65 7.04 8.71 -1.86
C ALA A 65 5.69 9.45 -1.83
N ASN A 66 5.55 10.51 -2.62
CA ASN A 66 4.29 11.23 -2.87
C ASN A 66 3.14 10.28 -3.23
N GLU A 67 3.34 9.36 -4.18
CA GLU A 67 2.29 8.43 -4.61
C GLU A 67 1.83 7.49 -3.48
N PHE A 68 2.76 7.09 -2.61
CA PHE A 68 2.45 6.29 -1.43
C PHE A 68 1.69 7.12 -0.37
N PHE A 69 2.13 8.34 -0.08
CA PHE A 69 1.48 9.19 0.91
C PHE A 69 0.10 9.69 0.48
N ASP A 70 -0.10 9.95 -0.81
CA ASP A 70 -1.42 10.28 -1.38
C ASP A 70 -2.42 9.14 -1.11
N TYR A 71 -1.98 7.89 -1.27
CA TYR A 71 -2.79 6.73 -0.92
C TYR A 71 -3.06 6.65 0.58
N GLN A 72 -2.05 6.85 1.43
CA GLN A 72 -2.25 6.84 2.89
C GLN A 72 -3.24 7.92 3.33
N GLN A 73 -3.17 9.11 2.74
CA GLN A 73 -4.12 10.19 2.99
C GLN A 73 -5.55 9.81 2.55
N LEU A 74 -5.70 9.18 1.37
CA LEU A 74 -6.98 8.67 0.90
C LEU A 74 -7.56 7.62 1.85
N VAL A 75 -6.74 6.67 2.29
CA VAL A 75 -7.15 5.64 3.26
C VAL A 75 -7.62 6.29 4.55
N ALA A 76 -6.85 7.24 5.12
CA ALA A 76 -7.23 7.95 6.33
C ALA A 76 -8.59 8.66 6.20
N GLN A 77 -8.83 9.33 5.07
CA GLN A 77 -10.11 10.01 4.80
C GLN A 77 -11.28 9.04 4.65
N THR A 78 -11.06 7.86 4.07
CA THR A 78 -12.11 6.84 3.91
C THR A 78 -12.39 6.08 5.21
N SER A 79 -11.35 5.78 5.99
CA SER A 79 -11.46 5.05 7.25
C SER A 79 -12.12 5.90 8.35
N SER A 80 -11.87 7.21 8.37
CA SER A 80 -12.55 8.12 9.30
C SER A 80 -14.05 8.22 9.06
N ARG A 81 -14.51 8.01 7.82
CA ARG A 81 -15.95 8.00 7.50
C ARG A 81 -16.64 6.76 8.04
N THR A 82 -15.96 5.60 8.05
CA THR A 82 -16.53 4.35 8.55
C THR A 82 -16.79 4.36 10.07
N ILE A 83 -15.99 5.08 10.86
CA ILE A 83 -16.18 5.19 12.33
C ILE A 83 -17.34 6.15 12.67
N LYS A 84 -17.56 7.20 11.87
CA LYS A 84 -18.60 8.18 12.12
C LYS A 84 -20.01 7.67 11.77
N ASP A 85 -20.14 6.90 10.69
CA ASP A 85 -21.42 6.30 10.29
C ASP A 85 -21.99 5.30 11.31
N TRP A 86 -21.15 4.65 12.14
CA TRP A 86 -21.65 3.74 13.19
C TRP A 86 -22.32 4.47 14.36
N HIS A 87 -21.82 5.66 14.72
CA HIS A 87 -22.42 6.46 15.78
C HIS A 87 -23.75 7.10 15.35
N ASP A 88 -23.91 7.43 14.06
CA ASP A 88 -25.16 8.00 13.53
C ASP A 88 -26.30 6.96 13.40
N ILE A 89 -26.00 5.65 13.46
CA ILE A 89 -27.01 4.57 13.40
C ILE A 89 -27.56 4.21 14.79
N GLU A 90 -26.81 4.45 15.88
CA GLU A 90 -27.28 4.20 17.25
C GLU A 90 -28.36 5.19 17.69
N ASP A 91 -28.39 6.41 17.15
CA ASP A 91 -29.42 7.43 17.44
C ASP A 91 -30.78 7.15 16.75
N LEU A 92 -30.89 6.07 15.96
CA LEU A 92 -32.12 5.69 15.24
C LEU A 92 -32.90 4.53 15.89
N PHE A 93 -32.49 4.05 17.07
CA PHE A 93 -33.19 2.99 17.82
C PHE A 93 -33.47 3.37 19.28
#